data_AF-A0A0D6B836-F1
#
_entry.id   AF-A0A0D6B836-F1
#
_cell.length_a   1.000
_cell.length_b   1.000
_cell.length_c   1.000
_cell.angle_alpha   90.00
_cell.angle_beta   90.00
_cell.angle_gamma   90.00
#
_symmetry.space_group_name_H-M   'P 1'
#
loop_
_entity.id
_entity.type
_entity.pdbx_description
1 polymer ?
#
loop_
_entity_poly.entity_id
_entity_poly.type
_entity_poly.pdbx_seq_one_letter_code
_entity_poly.pdbx_strand_id
1 'polypeptide(L)'
;MAQPRPPIVPMQPHVTLPGNHVLLFLPRRSRHVPPGAWIDWDAPIPAHWRTIAHEKGFRIDRRIRDRNHVVLECRSCGGQTAQKLHTLRSAHPDCGACQNRHVTETAAAAGLVFLGYHPEDRHAGIYRAACGHRITRQFELVDRMARGEVSARCGTCLRAREETEAQRAGWERIDHDPEGNSNYRLYRHRCGHEQRIARVNMFWQQCDCGGCGESWSARQSTIYLVRIGCGGHEVLKLGFSAHPEKRFRYQLGLPRKARLEPLRMVHIRTGNVACRLEKAAHAWLRRRFPDAVVPRAEYQAFLNVSSEIYRPALLPELLRLMDRLADEVAADPRS
;
A
#
# COMPACT_ATOMS: atom_id res chain seq x y z
N MET A 1 -0.53 22.01 4.89
CA MET A 1 -1.18 21.57 3.63
C MET A 1 -0.09 21.41 2.59
N ALA A 2 0.23 20.18 2.19
CA ALA A 2 1.20 19.96 1.12
C ALA A 2 0.61 20.53 -0.18
N GLN A 3 1.36 21.38 -0.88
CA GLN A 3 0.97 21.84 -2.21
C GLN A 3 0.67 20.61 -3.09
N PRO A 4 -0.44 20.60 -3.86
CA PRO A 4 -0.74 19.50 -4.75
C PRO A 4 0.44 19.33 -5.71
N ARG A 5 1.03 18.13 -5.74
CA ARG A 5 2.10 17.83 -6.70
C ARG A 5 1.58 18.14 -8.10
N PRO A 6 2.38 18.82 -8.95
CA PRO A 6 1.96 19.12 -10.31
C PRO A 6 1.56 17.84 -11.03
N PRO A 7 0.57 17.91 -11.95
CA PRO A 7 0.11 16.73 -12.67
C PRO A 7 1.27 16.11 -13.45
N ILE A 8 1.49 14.82 -13.24
CA ILE A 8 2.54 14.08 -13.94
C ILE A 8 2.19 14.06 -15.43
N VAL A 9 3.06 14.66 -16.24
CA VAL A 9 2.94 14.69 -17.70
C VAL A 9 3.53 13.38 -18.26
N PRO A 10 2.74 12.56 -18.98
CA PRO A 10 3.24 11.33 -19.57
C PRO A 10 4.29 11.62 -20.64
N MET A 11 5.39 10.88 -20.61
CA MET A 11 6.37 10.91 -21.68
C MET A 11 5.84 10.16 -22.89
N GLN A 12 5.80 10.84 -24.03
CA GLN A 12 5.36 10.22 -25.27
C GLN A 12 6.39 9.18 -25.77
N PRO A 13 5.94 8.08 -26.39
CA PRO A 13 6.83 7.07 -26.97
C PRO A 13 7.56 7.56 -28.21
N HIS A 14 7.05 8.62 -28.84
CA HIS A 14 7.43 9.04 -30.17
C HIS A 14 7.38 10.56 -30.30
N VAL A 15 8.02 11.06 -31.35
CA VAL A 15 7.91 12.43 -31.82
C VAL A 15 7.48 12.41 -33.29
N THR A 16 6.80 13.46 -33.72
CA THR A 16 6.50 13.68 -35.12
C THR A 16 7.62 14.52 -35.72
N LEU A 17 8.27 14.04 -36.77
CA LEU A 17 9.32 14.80 -37.44
C LEU A 17 8.72 15.91 -38.31
N PRO A 18 9.36 17.09 -38.39
CA PRO A 18 8.93 18.16 -39.29
C PRO A 18 8.92 17.68 -40.76
N GLY A 19 7.83 17.93 -41.48
CA GLY A 19 7.75 17.74 -42.93
C GLY A 19 7.25 16.38 -43.45
N ASN A 20 7.14 15.34 -42.61
CA ASN A 20 6.78 14.00 -43.11
C ASN A 20 5.66 13.26 -42.35
N HIS A 21 5.11 13.84 -41.27
CA HIS A 21 4.07 13.23 -40.40
C HIS A 21 4.36 11.81 -39.85
N VAL A 22 5.55 11.24 -40.14
CA VAL A 22 5.97 9.92 -39.66
C VAL A 22 6.32 10.00 -38.18
N LEU A 23 5.79 9.03 -37.42
CA LEU A 23 6.11 8.87 -36.01
C LEU A 23 7.50 8.24 -35.87
N LEU A 24 8.43 8.97 -35.25
CA LEU A 24 9.73 8.45 -34.84
C LEU A 24 9.64 7.99 -33.38
N PHE A 25 9.66 6.68 -33.16
CA PHE A 25 9.65 6.11 -31.82
C PHE A 25 11.02 6.28 -31.14
N LEU A 26 10.97 6.64 -29.86
CA LEU A 26 12.15 6.99 -29.07
C LEU A 26 12.41 5.95 -27.99
N PRO A 27 13.66 5.47 -27.87
CA PRO A 27 14.07 4.61 -26.77
C PRO A 27 13.98 5.41 -25.46
N ARG A 28 13.72 4.74 -24.34
CA ARG A 28 13.49 5.36 -23.02
C ARG A 28 14.47 6.50 -22.72
N ARG A 29 15.78 6.24 -22.90
CA ARG A 29 16.85 7.18 -22.58
C ARG A 29 16.90 8.43 -23.48
N SER A 30 16.10 8.48 -24.54
CA SER A 30 16.05 9.60 -25.47
C SER A 30 14.68 10.27 -25.53
N ARG A 31 13.68 9.80 -24.77
CA ARG A 31 12.32 10.40 -24.75
C ARG A 31 12.26 11.81 -24.16
N HIS A 32 13.28 12.20 -23.39
CA HIS A 32 13.40 13.56 -22.84
C HIS A 32 13.94 14.57 -23.86
N VAL A 33 14.45 14.09 -25.00
CA VAL A 33 15.07 14.93 -26.02
C VAL A 33 13.95 15.64 -26.79
N PRO A 34 13.99 16.98 -26.92
CA PRO A 34 12.92 17.72 -27.56
C PRO A 34 12.77 17.32 -29.03
N PRO A 35 11.55 17.36 -29.61
CA PRO A 35 11.29 17.01 -31.00
C PRO A 35 12.23 17.72 -31.99
N GLY A 36 12.51 19.01 -31.78
CA GLY A 36 13.38 19.82 -32.65
C GLY A 36 14.86 19.41 -32.67
N ALA A 37 15.32 18.54 -31.77
CA ALA A 37 16.68 18.01 -31.80
C ALA A 37 16.82 16.77 -32.71
N TRP A 38 15.70 16.21 -33.18
CA TRP A 38 15.68 15.06 -34.09
C TRP A 38 15.67 15.51 -35.54
N ILE A 39 16.74 16.20 -35.95
CA ILE A 39 16.96 16.65 -37.33
C ILE A 39 17.76 15.61 -38.12
N ASP A 40 17.67 15.65 -39.44
CA ASP A 40 18.49 14.79 -40.30
C ASP A 40 19.97 15.17 -40.20
N TRP A 41 20.83 14.16 -40.18
CA TRP A 41 22.28 14.32 -40.21
C TRP A 41 22.78 13.88 -41.57
N ASP A 42 23.10 14.84 -42.44
CA ASP A 42 23.52 14.57 -43.80
C ASP A 42 24.94 13.98 -43.82
N ALA A 43 25.00 12.65 -43.90
CA ALA A 43 26.22 11.91 -44.10
C ALA A 43 25.90 10.51 -44.62
N PRO A 44 26.80 9.90 -45.42
CA PRO A 44 26.58 8.56 -45.95
C PRO A 44 26.43 7.54 -44.81
N ILE A 45 25.61 6.51 -45.08
CA ILE A 45 25.44 5.33 -44.22
C ILE A 45 26.40 4.25 -44.73
N PRO A 46 27.44 3.87 -43.96
CA PRO A 46 28.36 2.80 -44.33
C PRO A 46 27.66 1.47 -44.63
N ALA A 47 28.12 0.76 -45.66
CA ALA A 47 27.53 -0.52 -46.09
C ALA A 47 27.47 -1.56 -44.97
N HIS A 48 28.54 -1.68 -44.18
CA HIS A 48 28.58 -2.62 -43.04
C HIS A 48 27.51 -2.34 -41.97
N TRP A 49 27.06 -1.08 -41.79
CA TRP A 49 25.95 -0.79 -40.87
C TRP A 49 24.62 -1.31 -41.41
N ARG A 50 24.41 -1.23 -42.74
CA ARG A 50 23.21 -1.76 -43.39
C ARG A 50 23.13 -3.28 -43.22
N THR A 51 24.25 -3.99 -43.37
CA THR A 51 24.34 -5.44 -43.12
C THR A 51 23.95 -5.78 -41.68
N ILE A 52 24.55 -5.12 -40.68
CA ILE A 52 24.24 -5.35 -39.26
C ILE A 52 22.75 -5.07 -38.95
N ALA A 53 22.20 -3.99 -39.50
CA ALA A 53 20.77 -3.68 -39.32
C ALA A 53 19.88 -4.76 -39.95
N HIS A 54 20.21 -5.20 -41.17
CA HIS A 54 19.45 -6.21 -41.88
C HIS A 54 19.42 -7.54 -41.12
N GLU A 55 20.57 -8.01 -40.62
CA GLU A 55 20.69 -9.21 -39.78
C GLU A 55 19.85 -9.12 -38.50
N LYS A 56 19.68 -7.91 -37.96
CA LYS A 56 18.86 -7.64 -36.78
C LYS A 56 17.39 -7.34 -37.09
N GLY A 57 16.95 -7.51 -38.34
CA GLY A 57 15.56 -7.29 -38.74
C GLY A 57 15.17 -5.83 -39.00
N PHE A 58 16.15 -4.96 -39.27
CA PHE A 58 15.95 -3.54 -39.52
C PHE A 58 16.53 -3.08 -40.85
N ARG A 59 15.99 -1.98 -41.39
CA ARG A 59 16.61 -1.17 -42.44
C ARG A 59 17.08 0.15 -41.84
N ILE A 60 18.30 0.59 -42.13
CA ILE A 60 18.69 1.98 -41.80
C ILE A 60 18.07 2.90 -42.83
N ASP A 61 17.19 3.79 -42.37
CA ASP A 61 16.50 4.73 -43.22
C ASP A 61 17.34 5.99 -43.45
N ARG A 62 17.80 6.63 -42.37
CA ARG A 62 18.65 7.83 -42.38
C ARG A 62 19.44 7.99 -41.09
N ARG A 63 20.40 8.92 -41.08
CA ARG A 63 21.10 9.37 -39.86
C ARG A 63 20.40 10.61 -39.32
N ILE A 64 20.36 10.75 -38.00
CA ILE A 64 19.60 11.81 -37.32
C ILE A 64 20.37 12.34 -36.12
N ARG A 65 20.02 13.54 -35.64
CA ARG A 65 20.51 14.22 -34.42
C ARG A 65 22.00 14.54 -34.42
N ASP A 66 22.86 13.52 -34.52
CA ASP A 66 24.30 13.63 -34.52
C ASP A 66 24.94 12.41 -35.22
N ARG A 67 26.27 12.39 -35.29
CA ARG A 67 27.02 11.30 -35.95
C ARG A 67 26.75 9.89 -35.39
N ASN A 68 26.21 9.77 -34.17
CA ASN A 68 26.01 8.53 -33.44
C ASN A 68 24.56 8.03 -33.44
N HIS A 69 23.61 8.69 -34.11
CA HIS A 69 22.21 8.24 -34.13
C HIS A 69 21.70 7.95 -35.54
N VAL A 70 20.86 6.94 -35.63
CA VAL A 70 20.24 6.46 -36.86
C VAL A 70 18.76 6.19 -36.64
N VAL A 71 17.99 6.32 -37.72
CA VAL A 71 16.61 5.82 -37.79
C VAL A 71 16.66 4.39 -38.31
N LEU A 72 16.15 3.46 -37.51
CA LEU A 72 15.91 2.08 -37.92
C LEU A 72 14.43 1.90 -38.25
N GLU A 73 14.14 1.44 -39.45
CA GLU A 73 12.82 0.94 -39.83
C GLU A 73 12.75 -0.56 -39.53
N CYS A 74 11.75 -0.97 -38.76
CA CYS A 74 11.53 -2.38 -38.46
C CYS A 74 10.92 -3.11 -39.65
N ARG A 75 11.54 -4.22 -40.08
CA ARG A 75 11.04 -5.01 -41.22
C ARG A 75 9.77 -5.81 -40.92
N SER A 76 9.42 -5.97 -39.64
CA SER A 76 8.19 -6.67 -39.23
C SER A 76 6.97 -5.75 -39.20
N CYS A 77 7.12 -4.51 -38.72
CA CYS A 77 5.98 -3.61 -38.50
C CYS A 77 6.01 -2.30 -39.30
N GLY A 78 7.10 -2.03 -40.03
CA GLY A 78 7.33 -0.77 -40.77
C GLY A 78 7.61 0.46 -39.90
N GLY A 79 7.56 0.33 -38.58
CA GLY A 79 7.74 1.45 -37.66
C GLY A 79 9.19 1.95 -37.60
N GLN A 80 9.34 3.28 -37.49
CA GLN A 80 10.65 3.93 -37.37
C GLN A 80 11.04 4.15 -35.91
N THR A 81 12.26 3.78 -35.53
CA THR A 81 12.80 4.00 -34.18
C THR A 81 14.17 4.67 -34.24
N ALA A 82 14.37 5.68 -33.41
CA ALA A 82 15.68 6.29 -33.24
C ALA A 82 16.57 5.38 -32.40
N GLN A 83 17.80 5.12 -32.83
CA GLN A 83 18.74 4.30 -32.08
C GLN A 83 20.14 4.89 -32.12
N LYS A 84 20.89 4.64 -31.03
CA LYS A 84 22.33 4.90 -31.04
C LYS A 84 23.02 3.85 -31.92
N LEU A 85 23.95 4.29 -32.74
CA LEU A 85 24.78 3.43 -33.57
C LEU A 85 25.54 2.39 -32.73
N HIS A 86 25.99 2.77 -31.53
CA HIS A 86 26.60 1.82 -30.60
C HIS A 86 25.65 0.66 -30.30
N THR A 87 24.39 0.93 -29.96
CA THR A 87 23.36 -0.10 -29.70
C THR A 87 23.13 -0.97 -30.93
N LEU A 88 23.03 -0.39 -32.12
CA LEU A 88 22.94 -1.16 -33.36
C LEU A 88 24.11 -2.13 -33.53
N ARG A 89 25.33 -1.73 -33.16
CA ARG A 89 26.54 -2.54 -33.34
C ARG A 89 26.72 -3.59 -32.24
N SER A 90 26.46 -3.24 -30.97
CA SER A 90 26.80 -4.08 -29.81
C SER A 90 25.65 -4.90 -29.23
N ALA A 91 24.39 -4.57 -29.54
CA ALA A 91 23.22 -5.23 -28.97
C ALA A 91 22.13 -5.48 -30.03
N HIS A 92 21.01 -6.09 -29.64
CA HIS A 92 19.82 -6.19 -30.48
C HIS A 92 18.89 -5.01 -30.16
N PRO A 93 18.68 -4.03 -31.07
CA PRO A 93 17.79 -2.90 -30.80
C PRO A 93 16.33 -3.35 -30.73
N ASP A 94 15.60 -2.89 -29.72
CA ASP A 94 14.15 -3.07 -29.69
C ASP A 94 13.46 -2.11 -30.66
N CYS A 95 12.42 -2.58 -31.34
CA CYS A 95 11.54 -1.72 -32.12
C CYS A 95 10.60 -0.94 -31.18
N GLY A 96 10.82 0.38 -31.07
CA GLY A 96 9.96 1.25 -30.27
C GLY A 96 8.48 1.25 -30.70
N ALA A 97 8.21 1.04 -31.99
CA ALA A 97 6.84 0.95 -32.52
C ALA A 97 6.14 -0.35 -32.07
N CYS A 98 6.81 -1.51 -32.19
CA CYS A 98 6.27 -2.79 -31.70
C CYS A 98 6.05 -2.76 -30.18
N GLN A 99 7.02 -2.22 -29.43
CA GLN A 99 6.89 -2.08 -27.98
C GLN A 99 5.69 -1.20 -27.61
N ASN A 100 5.52 -0.06 -28.27
CA ASN A 100 4.38 0.81 -28.01
C ASN A 100 3.05 0.12 -28.37
N ARG A 101 2.99 -0.55 -29.53
CA ARG A 101 1.82 -1.32 -29.97
C ARG A 101 1.41 -2.35 -28.92
N HIS A 102 2.37 -3.16 -28.47
CA HIS A 102 2.15 -4.15 -27.42
C HIS A 102 1.58 -3.52 -26.14
N VAL A 103 2.19 -2.44 -25.64
CA VAL A 103 1.69 -1.74 -24.44
C VAL A 103 0.28 -1.19 -24.64
N THR A 104 -0.01 -0.61 -25.82
CA THR A 104 -1.35 -0.07 -26.11
C THR A 104 -2.41 -1.17 -26.24
N GLU A 105 -2.07 -2.31 -26.83
CA GLU A 105 -2.96 -3.47 -26.97
C GLU A 105 -3.22 -4.13 -25.61
N THR A 106 -2.18 -4.34 -24.79
CA THR A 106 -2.33 -4.84 -23.42
C THR A 106 -3.20 -3.87 -22.59
N ALA A 107 -2.98 -2.57 -22.70
CA ALA A 107 -3.81 -1.58 -22.01
C ALA A 107 -5.29 -1.70 -22.43
N ALA A 108 -5.55 -1.80 -23.73
CA ALA A 108 -6.91 -1.95 -24.25
C ALA A 108 -7.57 -3.24 -23.74
N ALA A 109 -6.86 -4.37 -23.77
CA ALA A 109 -7.33 -5.64 -23.22
C ALA A 109 -7.62 -5.56 -21.71
N ALA A 110 -6.87 -4.72 -20.98
CA ALA A 110 -7.09 -4.43 -19.57
C ALA A 110 -8.21 -3.37 -19.31
N GLY A 111 -8.91 -2.89 -20.34
CA GLY A 111 -9.94 -1.85 -20.23
C GLY A 111 -9.39 -0.45 -19.94
N LEU A 112 -8.16 -0.18 -20.36
CA LEU A 112 -7.43 1.07 -20.15
C LEU A 112 -7.02 1.71 -21.49
N VAL A 113 -6.84 3.02 -21.50
CA VAL A 113 -6.20 3.74 -22.62
C VAL A 113 -4.82 4.21 -22.19
N PHE A 114 -3.76 3.75 -22.85
CA PHE A 114 -2.39 4.20 -22.58
C PHE A 114 -2.20 5.66 -23.01
N LEU A 115 -1.67 6.49 -22.12
CA LEU A 115 -1.43 7.92 -22.35
C LEU A 115 0.06 8.26 -22.51
N GLY A 116 0.95 7.36 -22.12
CA GLY A 116 2.40 7.53 -22.17
C GLY A 116 3.10 6.93 -20.96
N TYR A 117 4.43 6.99 -20.97
CA TYR A 117 5.27 6.42 -19.93
C TYR A 117 5.36 7.34 -18.72
N HIS A 118 5.57 6.76 -17.53
CA HIS A 118 5.88 7.55 -16.35
C HIS A 118 7.28 8.18 -16.50
N PRO A 119 7.47 9.48 -16.23
CA PRO A 119 8.75 10.16 -16.45
C PRO A 119 9.87 9.64 -15.55
N GLU A 120 9.53 9.24 -14.31
CA GLU A 120 10.51 8.86 -13.30
C GLU A 120 10.55 7.34 -13.04
N ASP A 121 9.50 6.60 -13.44
CA ASP A 121 9.37 5.18 -13.13
C ASP A 121 9.37 4.37 -14.42
N ARG A 122 10.45 3.61 -14.64
CA ARG A 122 10.61 2.80 -15.85
C ARG A 122 9.64 1.63 -15.93
N HIS A 123 9.09 1.21 -14.80
CA HIS A 123 8.20 0.06 -14.70
C HIS A 123 6.74 0.46 -14.80
N ALA A 124 6.43 1.76 -14.93
CA ALA A 124 5.06 2.26 -14.93
C ALA A 124 4.68 3.04 -16.19
N GLY A 125 3.41 2.91 -16.53
CA GLY A 125 2.71 3.72 -17.53
C GLY A 125 1.64 4.59 -16.88
N ILE A 126 1.22 5.60 -17.62
CA ILE A 126 0.08 6.45 -17.28
C ILE A 126 -1.06 6.09 -18.23
N TYR A 127 -2.24 5.85 -17.66
CA TYR A 127 -3.41 5.34 -18.36
C TYR A 127 -4.64 6.18 -18.03
N ARG A 128 -5.64 6.15 -18.91
CA ARG A 128 -7.01 6.58 -18.61
C ARG A 128 -7.86 5.33 -18.37
N ALA A 129 -8.51 5.27 -17.22
CA ALA A 129 -9.45 4.20 -16.88
C ALA A 129 -10.82 4.42 -17.52
N ALA A 130 -11.67 3.38 -17.54
CA ALA A 130 -13.04 3.47 -18.04
C ALA A 130 -13.89 4.55 -17.35
N CYS A 131 -13.61 4.84 -16.09
CA CYS A 131 -14.24 5.94 -15.35
C CYS A 131 -13.74 7.35 -15.72
N GLY A 132 -12.92 7.48 -16.77
CA GLY A 132 -12.36 8.76 -17.25
C GLY A 132 -11.11 9.24 -16.49
N HIS A 133 -10.84 8.72 -15.29
CA HIS A 133 -9.71 9.16 -14.48
C HIS A 133 -8.36 8.68 -15.00
N ARG A 134 -7.34 9.53 -14.85
CA ARG A 134 -5.94 9.16 -15.09
C ARG A 134 -5.39 8.34 -13.91
N ILE A 135 -4.72 7.23 -14.20
CA ILE A 135 -4.10 6.36 -13.21
C ILE A 135 -2.67 5.97 -13.64
N THR A 136 -1.78 5.79 -12.65
CA THR A 136 -0.43 5.26 -12.86
C THR A 136 -0.42 3.78 -12.50
N ARG A 137 0.06 2.90 -13.38
CA ARG A 137 0.11 1.46 -13.13
C ARG A 137 1.42 0.87 -13.64
N GLN A 138 1.94 -0.11 -12.91
CA GLN A 138 3.07 -0.91 -13.38
C GLN A 138 2.65 -1.75 -14.58
N PHE A 139 3.55 -1.97 -15.53
CA PHE A 139 3.27 -2.76 -16.73
C PHE A 139 2.84 -4.18 -16.39
N GLU A 140 3.56 -4.86 -15.48
CA GLU A 140 3.22 -6.21 -15.04
C GLU A 140 1.81 -6.30 -14.45
N LEU A 141 1.37 -5.28 -13.70
CA LEU A 141 0.01 -5.24 -13.17
C LEU A 141 -1.02 -5.13 -14.31
N VAL A 142 -0.72 -4.34 -15.34
CA VAL A 142 -1.59 -4.21 -16.53
C VAL A 142 -1.62 -5.51 -17.35
N ASP A 143 -0.50 -6.23 -17.46
CA ASP A 143 -0.46 -7.55 -18.09
C ASP A 143 -1.36 -8.56 -17.36
N ARG A 144 -1.34 -8.53 -16.03
CA ARG A 144 -2.24 -9.36 -15.20
C ARG A 144 -3.71 -8.94 -15.34
N MET A 145 -3.97 -7.65 -15.49
CA MET A 145 -5.32 -7.14 -15.77
C MET A 145 -5.83 -7.59 -17.13
N ALA A 146 -4.99 -7.55 -18.17
CA ALA A 146 -5.32 -8.01 -19.52
C ALA A 146 -5.64 -9.52 -19.56
N ARG A 147 -4.98 -10.31 -18.71
CA ARG A 147 -5.27 -11.74 -18.51
C ARG A 147 -6.49 -12.02 -17.62
N GLY A 148 -7.14 -10.99 -17.09
CA GLY A 148 -8.31 -11.14 -16.20
C GLY A 148 -7.98 -11.63 -14.78
N GLU A 149 -6.71 -11.70 -14.39
CA GLU A 149 -6.30 -12.18 -13.06
C GLU A 149 -6.65 -11.17 -11.95
N VAL A 150 -6.69 -9.88 -12.30
CA VAL A 150 -6.95 -8.78 -11.37
C VAL A 150 -7.78 -7.68 -12.04
N SER A 151 -8.65 -7.03 -11.28
CA SER A 151 -9.49 -5.95 -11.80
C SER A 151 -8.83 -4.58 -11.73
N ALA A 152 -9.14 -3.72 -12.71
CA ALA A 152 -8.80 -2.31 -12.67
C ALA A 152 -9.46 -1.64 -11.46
N ARG A 153 -8.66 -1.04 -10.58
CA ARG A 153 -9.19 -0.19 -9.49
C ARG A 153 -8.72 1.24 -9.69
N CYS A 154 -9.65 2.19 -9.78
CA CYS A 154 -9.32 3.62 -9.80
C CYS A 154 -9.27 4.15 -8.37
N GLY A 155 -8.16 4.79 -7.99
CA GLY A 155 -8.00 5.39 -6.66
C GLY A 155 -8.99 6.51 -6.38
N THR A 156 -9.31 7.32 -7.40
CA THR A 156 -10.28 8.41 -7.31
C THR A 156 -11.70 7.89 -7.10
N CYS A 157 -12.15 6.92 -7.92
CA CYS A 157 -13.48 6.31 -7.73
C CYS A 157 -13.58 5.58 -6.39
N LEU A 158 -12.52 4.88 -5.98
CA LEU A 158 -12.47 4.27 -4.66
C LEU A 158 -12.62 5.32 -3.56
N ARG A 159 -11.95 6.47 -3.69
CA ARG A 159 -12.05 7.55 -2.73
C ARG A 159 -13.45 8.12 -2.62
N ALA A 160 -14.07 8.45 -3.75
CA ALA A 160 -15.44 8.96 -3.79
C ALA A 160 -16.45 7.96 -3.19
N ARG A 161 -16.25 6.65 -3.45
CA ARG A 161 -17.08 5.59 -2.85
C ARG A 161 -16.91 5.54 -1.34
N GLU A 162 -15.67 5.52 -0.85
CA GLU A 162 -15.35 5.51 0.59
C GLU A 162 -15.87 6.78 1.31
N GLU A 163 -15.84 7.94 0.65
CA GLU A 163 -16.43 9.18 1.16
C GLU A 163 -17.96 9.09 1.25
N THR A 164 -18.61 8.52 0.24
CA THR A 164 -20.07 8.27 0.25
C THR A 164 -20.46 7.28 1.36
N GLU A 165 -19.70 6.20 1.51
CA GLU A 165 -19.87 5.22 2.59
C GLU A 165 -19.75 5.88 3.97
N ALA A 166 -18.73 6.73 4.16
CA ALA A 166 -18.53 7.48 5.40
C ALA A 166 -19.69 8.43 5.69
N GLN A 167 -20.12 9.22 4.71
CA GLN A 167 -21.21 10.18 4.88
C GLN A 167 -22.50 9.50 5.32
N ARG A 168 -22.84 8.34 4.73
CA ARG A 168 -24.01 7.54 5.14
C ARG A 168 -23.94 7.10 6.60
N ALA A 169 -22.75 6.83 7.11
CA ALA A 169 -22.52 6.46 8.50
C ALA A 169 -22.36 7.68 9.44
N GLY A 170 -22.48 8.92 8.94
CA GLY A 170 -22.27 10.13 9.75
C GLY A 170 -20.80 10.50 9.98
N TRP A 171 -19.91 10.04 9.10
CA TRP A 171 -18.47 10.28 9.13
C TRP A 171 -17.99 11.05 7.88
N GLU A 172 -16.92 11.81 8.04
CA GLU A 172 -16.16 12.42 6.95
C GLU A 172 -14.84 11.67 6.82
N ARG A 173 -14.45 11.26 5.61
CA ARG A 173 -13.11 10.71 5.38
C ARG A 173 -12.10 11.84 5.26
N ILE A 174 -11.09 11.84 6.13
CA ILE A 174 -10.02 12.84 6.13
C ILE A 174 -8.91 12.42 5.18
N ASP A 175 -8.24 11.31 5.51
CA ASP A 175 -7.02 10.89 4.80
C ASP A 175 -6.80 9.36 4.85
N HIS A 176 -5.67 8.93 4.32
CA HIS A 176 -5.07 7.63 4.56
C HIS A 176 -4.80 7.39 6.05
N ASP A 177 -4.52 6.14 6.37
CA ASP A 177 -4.15 5.78 7.72
C ASP A 177 -2.80 6.41 8.10
N PRO A 178 -2.70 7.20 9.20
CA PRO A 178 -1.43 7.79 9.63
C PRO A 178 -0.36 6.75 10.01
N GLU A 179 -0.77 5.53 10.37
CA GLU A 179 0.15 4.41 10.63
C GLU A 179 0.49 3.59 9.37
N GLY A 180 0.03 4.03 8.19
CA GLY A 180 0.37 3.39 6.91
C GLY A 180 -0.39 2.09 6.61
N ASN A 181 -1.39 1.70 7.42
CA ASN A 181 -2.17 0.50 7.14
C ASN A 181 -3.24 0.76 6.06
N SER A 182 -3.06 0.14 4.90
CA SER A 182 -3.96 0.32 3.74
C SER A 182 -5.41 -0.18 3.99
N ASN A 183 -5.64 -1.00 5.03
CA ASN A 183 -6.96 -1.46 5.44
C ASN A 183 -7.72 -0.45 6.32
N TYR A 184 -7.06 0.61 6.77
CA TYR A 184 -7.65 1.66 7.61
C TYR A 184 -7.67 3.01 6.88
N ARG A 185 -8.51 3.91 7.36
CA ARG A 185 -8.50 5.34 6.99
C ARG A 185 -8.72 6.16 8.26
N LEU A 186 -8.33 7.42 8.20
CA LEU A 186 -8.68 8.41 9.21
C LEU A 186 -10.03 9.04 8.85
N TYR A 187 -10.97 9.02 9.79
CA TYR A 187 -12.30 9.63 9.64
C TYR A 187 -12.58 10.61 10.78
N ARG A 188 -13.42 11.61 10.51
CA ARG A 188 -13.98 12.54 11.49
C ARG A 188 -15.47 12.29 11.67
N HIS A 189 -15.93 12.15 12.90
CA HIS A 189 -17.35 12.04 13.19
C HIS A 189 -18.00 13.44 13.21
N ARG A 190 -19.33 13.50 13.08
CA ARG A 190 -20.10 14.75 13.28
C ARG A 190 -19.85 15.47 14.61
N CYS A 191 -19.42 14.75 15.65
CA CYS A 191 -19.06 15.36 16.95
C CYS A 191 -17.65 15.97 16.98
N GLY A 192 -16.91 15.92 15.85
CA GLY A 192 -15.54 16.40 15.74
C GLY A 192 -14.47 15.38 16.12
N HIS A 193 -14.83 14.23 16.69
CA HIS A 193 -13.86 13.20 17.04
C HIS A 193 -13.25 12.55 15.80
N GLU A 194 -11.92 12.48 15.76
CA GLU A 194 -11.17 11.81 14.70
C GLU A 194 -10.71 10.44 15.17
N GLN A 195 -10.93 9.41 14.35
CA GLN A 195 -10.47 8.07 14.67
C GLN A 195 -10.15 7.26 13.42
N ARG A 196 -9.28 6.27 13.61
CA ARG A 196 -8.95 5.30 12.58
C ARG A 196 -10.04 4.24 12.53
N ILE A 197 -10.58 3.97 11.35
CA ILE A 197 -11.62 2.95 11.16
C ILE A 197 -11.21 2.04 10.01
N ALA A 198 -11.36 0.73 10.22
CA ALA A 198 -11.15 -0.25 9.17
C ALA A 198 -12.15 0.00 8.03
N ARG A 199 -11.69 -0.06 6.78
CA ARG A 199 -12.53 0.18 5.60
C ARG A 199 -13.73 -0.76 5.53
N VAL A 200 -13.53 -2.02 5.93
CA VAL A 200 -14.60 -3.03 5.97
C VAL A 200 -15.67 -2.70 7.01
N ASN A 201 -15.27 -2.18 8.18
CA ASN A 201 -16.21 -1.77 9.22
C ASN A 201 -17.01 -0.55 8.77
N MET A 202 -16.37 0.42 8.12
CA MET A 202 -17.06 1.58 7.55
C MET A 202 -18.08 1.14 6.47
N PHE A 203 -17.67 0.25 5.57
CA PHE A 203 -18.55 -0.30 4.53
C PHE A 203 -19.80 -0.97 5.10
N TRP A 204 -19.65 -1.80 6.14
CA TRP A 204 -20.77 -2.44 6.83
C TRP A 204 -21.47 -1.55 7.87
N GLN A 205 -21.02 -0.31 8.05
CA GLN A 205 -21.47 0.62 9.10
C GLN A 205 -21.35 0.02 10.52
N GLN A 206 -20.39 -0.88 10.72
CA GLN A 206 -20.04 -1.52 11.98
C GLN A 206 -18.95 -0.71 12.70
N CYS A 207 -19.20 0.57 12.90
CA CYS A 207 -18.29 1.46 13.61
C CYS A 207 -19.07 2.43 14.49
N ASP A 208 -18.53 2.71 15.67
CA ASP A 208 -19.08 3.68 16.59
C ASP A 208 -18.03 4.73 16.95
N CYS A 209 -18.50 5.91 17.34
CA CYS A 209 -17.64 7.04 17.64
C CYS A 209 -17.01 6.90 19.03
N GLY A 210 -15.69 6.90 19.15
CA GLY A 210 -15.01 6.93 20.45
C GLY A 210 -15.24 8.21 21.26
N GLY A 211 -15.75 9.27 20.64
CA GLY A 211 -16.03 10.55 21.30
C GLY A 211 -17.44 10.66 21.90
N CYS A 212 -18.47 10.17 21.20
CA CYS A 212 -19.88 10.30 21.63
C CYS A 212 -20.71 9.02 21.45
N GLY A 213 -20.08 7.92 21.05
CA GLY A 213 -20.73 6.64 20.85
C GLY A 213 -21.04 5.94 22.18
N GLU A 214 -22.00 5.03 22.14
CA GLU A 214 -22.48 4.31 23.32
C GLU A 214 -22.26 2.80 23.25
N SER A 215 -21.75 2.29 22.13
CA SER A 215 -21.41 0.88 21.98
C SER A 215 -20.28 0.47 22.91
N TRP A 216 -20.12 -0.84 23.10
CA TRP A 216 -19.02 -1.39 23.89
C TRP A 216 -17.63 -0.92 23.43
N SER A 217 -17.44 -0.71 22.12
CA SER A 217 -16.18 -0.20 21.55
C SER A 217 -15.91 1.29 21.84
N ALA A 218 -16.96 2.08 22.05
CA ALA A 218 -16.86 3.52 22.33
C ALA A 218 -16.82 3.82 23.83
N ARG A 219 -17.38 2.95 24.67
CA ARG A 219 -17.35 3.08 26.14
C ARG A 219 -15.94 2.95 26.69
N GLN A 220 -15.72 3.59 27.83
CA GLN A 220 -14.50 3.46 28.62
C GLN A 220 -14.17 1.99 28.88
N SER A 221 -12.88 1.67 28.81
CA SER A 221 -12.36 0.34 29.09
C SER A 221 -11.12 0.43 29.97
N THR A 222 -10.71 -0.70 30.53
CA THR A 222 -9.53 -0.78 31.37
C THR A 222 -8.61 -1.86 30.84
N ILE A 223 -7.33 -1.53 30.63
CA ILE A 223 -6.28 -2.53 30.48
C ILE A 223 -5.86 -2.94 31.89
N TYR A 224 -5.80 -4.25 32.15
CA TYR A 224 -5.46 -4.80 33.46
C TYR A 224 -4.33 -5.81 33.36
N LEU A 225 -3.55 -5.87 34.43
CA LEU A 225 -2.61 -6.94 34.72
C LEU A 225 -3.07 -7.64 36.00
N VAL A 226 -3.29 -8.95 35.92
CA VAL A 226 -3.68 -9.79 37.07
C VAL A 226 -2.73 -10.97 37.21
N ARG A 227 -2.44 -11.36 38.46
CA ARG A 227 -1.83 -12.64 38.80
C ARG A 227 -2.93 -13.64 39.13
N ILE A 228 -2.79 -14.85 38.59
CA ILE A 228 -3.74 -15.95 38.76
C ILE A 228 -2.98 -17.16 39.30
N GLY A 229 -3.42 -17.69 40.44
CA GLY A 229 -2.88 -18.90 41.04
C GLY A 229 -3.94 -19.99 41.16
N CYS A 230 -3.67 -21.19 40.66
CA CYS A 230 -4.59 -22.33 40.77
C CYS A 230 -3.82 -23.66 40.81
N GLY A 231 -4.04 -24.48 41.84
CA GLY A 231 -3.51 -25.85 41.89
C GLY A 231 -1.97 -25.95 41.78
N GLY A 232 -1.23 -25.00 42.35
CA GLY A 232 0.24 -24.95 42.26
C GLY A 232 0.78 -24.23 41.02
N HIS A 233 -0.08 -23.90 40.05
CA HIS A 233 0.29 -23.07 38.91
C HIS A 233 0.11 -21.58 39.24
N GLU A 234 1.04 -20.76 38.77
CA GLU A 234 0.94 -19.29 38.80
C GLU A 234 1.19 -18.72 37.40
N VAL A 235 0.31 -17.85 36.95
CA VAL A 235 0.41 -17.15 35.66
C VAL A 235 0.01 -15.69 35.78
N LEU A 236 0.49 -14.87 34.85
CA LEU A 236 0.10 -13.48 34.70
C LEU A 236 -0.81 -13.35 33.48
N LYS A 237 -1.91 -12.59 33.60
CA LYS A 237 -2.75 -12.21 32.47
C LYS A 237 -2.74 -10.70 32.28
N LEU A 238 -2.35 -10.29 31.09
CA LEU A 238 -2.60 -8.95 30.56
C LEU A 238 -3.84 -9.03 29.66
N GLY A 239 -4.72 -8.04 29.73
CA GLY A 239 -5.89 -7.97 28.86
C GLY A 239 -6.68 -6.69 29.09
N PHE A 240 -7.81 -6.54 28.40
CA PHE A 240 -8.69 -5.39 28.58
C PHE A 240 -10.16 -5.77 28.79
N SER A 241 -10.91 -4.89 29.44
CA SER A 241 -12.35 -5.05 29.67
C SER A 241 -13.00 -3.73 30.07
N ALA A 242 -14.23 -3.48 29.63
CA ALA A 242 -15.09 -2.43 30.17
C ALA A 242 -15.48 -2.67 31.65
N HIS A 243 -15.51 -3.94 32.07
CA HIS A 243 -15.85 -4.34 33.44
C HIS A 243 -14.88 -5.45 33.92
N PRO A 244 -13.66 -5.10 34.36
CA PRO A 244 -12.67 -6.07 34.81
C PRO A 244 -13.20 -7.00 35.90
N GLU A 245 -13.92 -6.49 36.90
CA GLU A 245 -14.46 -7.30 38.00
C GLU A 245 -15.41 -8.42 37.52
N LYS A 246 -16.35 -8.09 36.63
CA LYS A 246 -17.27 -9.08 36.04
C LYS A 246 -16.50 -10.11 35.21
N ARG A 247 -15.46 -9.67 34.48
CA ARG A 247 -14.61 -10.56 33.69
C ARG A 247 -13.86 -11.54 34.58
N PHE A 248 -13.28 -11.06 35.67
CA PHE A 248 -12.54 -11.88 36.65
C PHE A 248 -13.46 -12.93 37.30
N ARG A 249 -14.67 -12.54 37.69
CA ARG A 249 -15.62 -13.42 38.39
C ARG A 249 -16.30 -14.43 37.48
N TYR A 250 -16.68 -14.05 36.27
CA TYR A 250 -17.63 -14.85 35.45
C TYR A 250 -17.09 -15.29 34.10
N GLN A 251 -16.12 -14.60 33.51
CA GLN A 251 -15.72 -14.83 32.11
C GLN A 251 -14.41 -15.62 31.98
N LEU A 252 -13.52 -15.53 32.98
CA LEU A 252 -12.24 -16.27 32.95
C LEU A 252 -12.39 -17.78 33.22
N GLY A 253 -13.58 -18.24 33.66
CA GLY A 253 -13.83 -19.65 33.92
C GLY A 253 -12.99 -20.23 35.07
N LEU A 254 -12.57 -19.38 36.01
CA LEU A 254 -11.68 -19.77 37.09
C LEU A 254 -12.37 -20.73 38.08
N PRO A 255 -11.69 -21.79 38.54
CA PRO A 255 -12.18 -22.63 39.62
C PRO A 255 -12.42 -21.84 40.90
N ARG A 256 -13.34 -22.32 41.74
CA ARG A 256 -13.71 -21.68 43.02
C ARG A 256 -12.54 -21.43 43.98
N LYS A 257 -11.47 -22.25 43.89
CA LYS A 257 -10.26 -22.15 44.72
C LYS A 257 -9.14 -21.32 44.08
N ALA A 258 -9.34 -20.78 42.89
CA ALA A 258 -8.34 -19.96 42.23
C ALA A 258 -8.13 -18.64 42.99
N ARG A 259 -6.88 -18.25 43.16
CA ARG A 259 -6.48 -16.93 43.67
C ARG A 259 -6.33 -15.99 42.50
N LEU A 260 -6.94 -14.80 42.58
CA LEU A 260 -6.81 -13.75 41.58
C LEU A 260 -6.41 -12.45 42.30
N GLU A 261 -5.29 -11.88 41.88
CA GLU A 261 -4.72 -10.66 42.45
C GLU A 261 -4.55 -9.62 41.32
N PRO A 262 -5.38 -8.57 41.28
CA PRO A 262 -5.16 -7.45 40.38
C PRO A 262 -3.89 -6.69 40.77
N LEU A 263 -2.95 -6.57 39.84
CA LEU A 263 -1.65 -5.94 40.08
C LEU A 263 -1.62 -4.49 39.60
N ARG A 264 -2.22 -4.22 38.43
CA ARG A 264 -2.27 -2.87 37.83
C ARG A 264 -3.48 -2.73 36.92
N MET A 265 -4.05 -1.54 36.88
CA MET A 265 -5.13 -1.17 35.97
C MET A 265 -4.86 0.21 35.37
N VAL A 266 -5.09 0.36 34.07
CA VAL A 266 -4.99 1.63 33.35
C VAL A 266 -6.34 1.88 32.69
N HIS A 267 -6.97 3.00 33.05
CA HIS A 267 -8.24 3.41 32.47
C HIS A 267 -8.01 4.06 31.10
N ILE A 268 -8.72 3.56 30.11
CA ILE A 268 -8.63 3.96 28.71
C ILE A 268 -9.98 4.52 28.29
N ARG A 269 -9.94 5.66 27.60
CA ARG A 269 -11.15 6.41 27.22
C ARG A 269 -12.17 5.57 26.45
N THR A 270 -11.70 4.66 25.59
CA THR A 270 -12.58 3.82 24.77
C THR A 270 -12.08 2.38 24.66
N GLY A 271 -12.98 1.43 24.45
CA GLY A 271 -12.66 0.03 24.20
C GLY A 271 -11.80 -0.18 22.93
N ASN A 272 -12.02 0.61 21.89
CA ASN A 272 -11.23 0.55 20.65
C ASN A 272 -9.76 0.86 20.90
N VAL A 273 -9.49 1.92 21.67
CA VAL A 273 -8.13 2.28 22.06
C VAL A 273 -7.54 1.18 22.94
N ALA A 274 -8.28 0.70 23.94
CA ALA A 274 -7.80 -0.34 24.84
C ALA A 274 -7.40 -1.61 24.06
N CYS A 275 -8.21 -2.02 23.09
CA CYS A 275 -7.92 -3.15 22.22
C CYS A 275 -6.67 -2.93 21.36
N ARG A 276 -6.49 -1.71 20.80
CA ARG A 276 -5.32 -1.36 19.99
C ARG A 276 -4.03 -1.42 20.80
N LEU A 277 -4.02 -0.74 21.96
CA LEU A 277 -2.88 -0.68 22.86
C LEU A 277 -2.52 -2.08 23.40
N GLU A 278 -3.52 -2.87 23.79
CA GLU A 278 -3.34 -4.23 24.26
C GLU A 278 -2.75 -5.15 23.17
N LYS A 279 -3.25 -5.09 21.94
CA LYS A 279 -2.70 -5.86 20.82
C LYS A 279 -1.25 -5.48 20.52
N ALA A 280 -0.93 -4.19 20.55
CA ALA A 280 0.43 -3.68 20.37
C ALA A 280 1.36 -4.18 21.49
N ALA A 281 0.92 -4.12 22.74
CA ALA A 281 1.59 -4.69 23.89
C ALA A 281 1.88 -6.20 23.71
N HIS A 282 0.88 -6.99 23.34
CA HIS A 282 1.08 -8.42 23.11
C HIS A 282 2.00 -8.73 21.93
N ALA A 283 1.96 -7.94 20.86
CA ALA A 283 2.87 -8.08 19.73
C ALA A 283 4.32 -7.80 20.14
N TRP A 284 4.54 -6.76 20.95
CA TRP A 284 5.86 -6.42 21.50
C TRP A 284 6.37 -7.52 22.46
N LEU A 285 5.55 -7.96 23.40
CA LEU A 285 5.90 -9.01 24.37
C LEU A 285 6.28 -10.32 23.67
N ARG A 286 5.48 -10.78 22.70
CA ARG A 286 5.76 -12.01 21.94
C ARG A 286 7.07 -11.93 21.15
N ARG A 287 7.42 -10.75 20.65
CA ARG A 287 8.67 -10.54 19.90
C ARG A 287 9.88 -10.51 20.82
N ARG A 288 9.77 -9.86 21.98
CA ARG A 288 10.90 -9.60 22.87
C ARG A 288 11.15 -10.72 23.90
N PHE A 289 10.09 -11.40 24.31
CA PHE A 289 10.07 -12.43 25.35
C PHE A 289 9.22 -13.64 24.93
N PRO A 290 9.56 -14.31 23.81
CA PRO A 290 8.77 -15.45 23.31
C PRO A 290 8.65 -16.57 24.35
N ASP A 291 9.72 -16.87 25.09
CA ASP A 291 9.76 -17.94 26.10
C ASP A 291 8.92 -17.65 27.35
N ALA A 292 8.57 -16.38 27.56
CA ALA A 292 7.73 -15.98 28.67
C ALA A 292 6.22 -16.13 28.37
N VAL A 293 5.85 -16.46 27.13
CA VAL A 293 4.46 -16.76 26.76
C VAL A 293 4.12 -18.17 27.20
N VAL A 294 3.05 -18.35 27.95
CA VAL A 294 2.63 -19.68 28.42
C VAL A 294 1.85 -20.40 27.32
N PRO A 295 2.25 -21.62 26.91
CA PRO A 295 1.47 -22.47 26.03
C PRO A 295 0.09 -22.79 26.60
N ARG A 296 -0.94 -22.81 25.73
CA ARG A 296 -2.34 -23.07 26.14
C ARG A 296 -2.51 -24.37 26.92
N ALA A 297 -1.78 -25.41 26.54
CA ALA A 297 -1.86 -26.73 27.18
C ALA A 297 -1.62 -26.67 28.70
N GLU A 298 -0.85 -25.69 29.19
CA GLU A 298 -0.48 -25.58 30.59
C GLU A 298 -1.53 -24.91 31.48
N TYR A 299 -2.48 -24.16 30.90
CA TYR A 299 -3.49 -23.43 31.69
C TYR A 299 -4.94 -23.70 31.30
N GLN A 300 -5.20 -24.33 30.14
CA GLN A 300 -6.56 -24.53 29.64
C GLN A 300 -7.49 -25.32 30.58
N ALA A 301 -6.91 -26.11 31.51
CA ALA A 301 -7.68 -26.86 32.50
C ALA A 301 -8.35 -25.96 33.56
N PHE A 302 -7.87 -24.73 33.77
CA PHE A 302 -8.38 -23.84 34.81
C PHE A 302 -8.63 -22.39 34.35
N LEU A 303 -8.36 -22.06 33.09
CA LEU A 303 -8.56 -20.71 32.55
C LEU A 303 -9.13 -20.75 31.13
N ASN A 304 -10.28 -20.10 30.93
CA ASN A 304 -10.99 -20.06 29.66
C ASN A 304 -10.55 -18.89 28.78
N VAL A 305 -9.30 -18.93 28.33
CA VAL A 305 -8.74 -17.99 27.34
C VAL A 305 -7.84 -18.73 26.36
N SER A 306 -7.54 -18.13 25.21
CA SER A 306 -6.66 -18.73 24.19
C SER A 306 -5.22 -18.22 24.22
N SER A 307 -4.98 -17.06 24.82
CA SER A 307 -3.73 -16.30 24.71
C SER A 307 -3.59 -15.28 25.84
N GLU A 308 -2.53 -14.46 25.76
CA GLU A 308 -2.29 -13.30 26.64
C GLU A 308 -1.87 -13.71 28.07
N ILE A 309 -1.32 -14.91 28.20
CA ILE A 309 -0.86 -15.50 29.46
C ILE A 309 0.67 -15.58 29.46
N TYR A 310 1.25 -15.12 30.57
CA TYR A 310 2.69 -14.96 30.73
C TYR A 310 3.21 -15.63 32.00
N ARG A 311 4.49 -16.04 31.96
CA ARG A 311 5.21 -16.60 33.10
C ARG A 311 5.36 -15.55 34.20
N PRO A 312 5.32 -15.93 35.50
CA PRO A 312 5.52 -15.01 36.63
C PRO A 312 6.81 -14.19 36.57
N ALA A 313 7.89 -14.76 36.01
CA ALA A 313 9.18 -14.09 35.85
C ALA A 313 9.12 -12.80 34.99
N LEU A 314 8.10 -12.65 34.14
CA LEU A 314 7.94 -11.47 33.29
C LEU A 314 7.29 -10.26 34.02
N LEU A 315 6.91 -10.43 35.29
CA LEU A 315 6.19 -9.40 36.04
C LEU A 315 6.86 -8.01 36.00
N PRO A 316 8.18 -7.85 36.22
CA PRO A 316 8.81 -6.53 36.20
C PRO A 316 8.71 -5.82 34.84
N GLU A 317 8.76 -6.58 33.74
CA GLU A 317 8.61 -6.04 32.38
C GLU A 317 7.16 -5.66 32.08
N LEU A 318 6.20 -6.46 32.54
CA LEU A 318 4.78 -6.18 32.40
C LEU A 318 4.38 -4.92 33.19
N LEU A 319 4.89 -4.73 34.41
CA LEU A 319 4.63 -3.51 35.19
C LEU A 319 5.21 -2.27 34.49
N ARG A 320 6.46 -2.32 34.01
CA ARG A 320 7.06 -1.22 33.22
C ARG A 320 6.28 -0.92 31.94
N LEU A 321 5.73 -1.94 31.28
CA LEU A 321 4.86 -1.75 30.13
C LEU A 321 3.55 -1.06 30.52
N MET A 322 2.93 -1.46 31.64
CA MET A 322 1.71 -0.83 32.15
C MET A 322 1.93 0.64 32.53
N ASP A 323 3.08 0.98 33.11
CA ASP A 323 3.41 2.37 33.44
C ASP A 323 3.61 3.22 32.18
N ARG A 324 4.33 2.71 31.17
CA ARG A 324 4.42 3.39 29.87
C ARG A 324 3.06 3.62 29.21
N LEU A 325 2.16 2.64 29.29
CA LEU A 325 0.80 2.80 28.78
C LEU A 325 0.02 3.87 29.55
N ALA A 326 0.20 3.94 30.87
CA ALA A 326 -0.41 4.98 31.68
C ALA A 326 0.11 6.38 31.31
N ASP A 327 1.42 6.51 31.08
CA ASP A 327 2.05 7.76 30.66
C ASP A 327 1.59 8.19 29.26
N GLU A 328 1.50 7.26 28.30
CA GLU A 328 1.02 7.52 26.93
C GLU A 328 -0.43 8.05 26.94
N VAL A 329 -1.30 7.40 27.71
CA VAL A 329 -2.72 7.77 27.84
C VAL A 329 -2.88 9.12 28.54
N ALA A 330 -2.01 9.43 29.51
CA ALA A 330 -1.99 10.74 30.16
C ALA A 330 -1.49 11.84 29.22
N ALA A 331 -0.51 11.55 28.37
CA ALA A 331 0.10 12.50 27.45
C ALA A 331 -0.77 12.83 26.22
N ASP A 332 -1.56 11.87 25.73
CA ASP A 332 -2.53 12.11 24.66
C ASP A 332 -3.94 11.65 25.06
N PRO A 333 -4.77 12.55 25.64
CA PRO A 333 -6.15 12.23 26.06
C PRO A 333 -7.11 11.86 24.93
N ARG A 334 -6.65 11.96 23.67
CA ARG A 334 -7.38 11.55 22.46
C ARG A 334 -7.04 10.12 22.03
N SER A 335 -5.97 9.55 22.57
CA SER A 335 -5.39 8.27 22.15
C SER A 335 -6.17 7.05 22.60
#